data_AF-A0A850KRR7-F1
#
_entry.id   AF-A0A850KRR7-F1
#
_cell.length_a   1.000
_cell.length_b   1.000
_cell.length_c   1.000
_cell.angle_alpha   90.00
_cell.angle_beta   90.00
_cell.angle_gamma   90.00
#
_symmetry.space_group_name_H-M   'P 1'
#
loop_
_entity.id
_entity.type
_entity.pdbx_description
1 polymer ?
#
loop_
_entity_poly.entity_id
_entity_poly.type
_entity_poly.pdbx_seq_one_letter_code
_entity_poly.pdbx_strand_id
1 'polypeptide(L)'
;MKNQFREYYPPSQASTKRHWETGVFSFDANVLLNLYRYSPSTRQAFFKLLEKVSDRLWISYQAAFEYHKNRLTVINAQMEAYQEIRATLQSKRNEIENKLNGFKKHPYLHADELKTQIESAFAAISRDLDRIEKDHPNYLDTDPILDRITLLLQGKVGDDFAPTELEAAFKEGKRRYEEKVPPGYMDQKDKKDRDNRSLYGDLIVWKQVVEYTKVSKKPLIFVTDDLKEDWWYKFKGRTISPRPELLKEFSNLTGQRVQIYQADRFLELANKNLQQNTSQVAIDEIRNVRLADEDDLSLGEYSAPPDSKSIVSDALKPMSFDQIVDEYISASKKRDAE
;
A
#
# COMPACT_ATOMS: atom_id res chain seq x y z
N MET A 1 23.90 -30.15 1.00
CA MET A 1 22.66 -29.48 0.55
C MET A 1 22.32 -28.23 1.37
N LYS A 2 21.95 -28.31 2.66
CA LYS A 2 21.50 -27.14 3.45
C LYS A 2 22.38 -25.88 3.40
N ASN A 3 23.71 -26.04 3.36
CA ASN A 3 24.64 -24.89 3.29
C ASN A 3 24.72 -24.22 1.91
N GLN A 4 24.51 -24.96 0.83
CA GLN A 4 24.58 -24.43 -0.54
C GLN A 4 23.25 -23.86 -1.03
N PHE A 5 22.14 -24.26 -0.41
CA PHE A 5 20.76 -23.89 -0.79
C PHE A 5 20.01 -23.27 0.39
N ARG A 6 20.70 -22.43 1.18
CA ARG A 6 20.18 -21.86 2.44
C ARG A 6 18.89 -21.07 2.23
N GLU A 7 18.70 -20.48 1.07
CA GLU A 7 17.54 -19.71 0.61
C GLU A 7 16.24 -20.53 0.53
N TYR A 8 16.33 -21.86 0.43
CA TYR A 8 15.16 -22.76 0.39
C TYR A 8 14.77 -23.33 1.76
N TYR A 9 15.55 -23.05 2.82
CA TYR A 9 15.28 -23.56 4.16
C TYR A 9 14.90 -22.44 5.11
N PRO A 10 13.82 -22.61 5.90
CA PRO A 10 13.45 -21.62 6.90
C PRO A 10 14.57 -21.44 7.93
N PRO A 11 14.78 -20.21 8.44
CA PRO A 11 15.72 -19.99 9.54
C PRO A 11 15.29 -20.76 10.79
N SER A 12 16.26 -21.23 11.57
CA SER A 12 15.97 -21.84 12.88
C SER A 12 15.36 -20.81 13.83
N GLN A 13 14.59 -21.26 14.83
CA GLN A 13 14.00 -20.35 15.82
C GLN A 13 15.07 -19.50 16.53
N ALA A 14 16.23 -20.08 16.88
CA ALA A 14 17.34 -19.33 17.47
C ALA A 14 17.90 -18.28 16.51
N SER A 15 18.03 -18.60 15.22
CA SER A 15 18.50 -17.64 14.21
C SER A 15 17.49 -16.50 14.00
N THR A 16 16.19 -16.80 14.00
CA THR A 16 15.12 -15.81 13.91
C THR A 16 15.11 -14.91 15.14
N LYS A 17 15.17 -15.47 16.35
CA LYS A 17 15.22 -14.68 17.58
C LYS A 17 16.39 -13.70 17.57
N ARG A 18 17.59 -14.15 17.18
CA ARG A 18 18.76 -13.28 17.03
C ARG A 18 18.56 -12.17 15.98
N HIS A 19 17.91 -12.46 14.85
CA HIS A 19 17.57 -11.42 13.86
C HIS A 19 16.66 -10.35 14.45
N TRP A 20 15.66 -10.74 15.23
CA TRP A 20 14.75 -9.80 15.87
C TRP A 20 15.40 -8.97 16.99
N GLU A 21 16.39 -9.54 17.68
CA GLU A 21 17.16 -8.85 18.73
C GLU A 21 18.16 -7.83 18.18
N THR A 22 18.90 -8.16 17.12
CA THR A 22 20.02 -7.32 16.64
C THR A 22 19.81 -6.70 15.26
N GLY A 23 18.77 -7.12 14.54
CA GLY A 23 18.53 -6.71 13.16
C GLY A 23 18.02 -5.28 13.05
N VAL A 24 18.27 -4.69 11.89
CA VAL A 24 17.68 -3.42 11.46
C VAL A 24 16.33 -3.70 10.81
N PHE A 25 15.33 -2.88 11.12
CA PHE A 25 14.01 -2.96 10.51
C PHE A 25 13.89 -1.89 9.44
N SER A 26 13.52 -2.32 8.25
CA SER A 26 13.29 -1.44 7.11
C SER A 26 11.91 -1.69 6.53
N PHE A 27 11.22 -0.62 6.21
CA PHE A 27 9.82 -0.63 5.78
C PHE A 27 9.74 -0.03 4.39
N ASP A 28 8.97 -0.71 3.55
CA ASP A 28 8.61 -0.24 2.23
C ASP A 28 7.59 0.91 2.31
N ALA A 29 7.47 1.68 1.23
CA ALA A 29 6.57 2.82 1.15
C ALA A 29 5.11 2.40 1.34
N ASN A 30 4.69 1.27 0.74
CA ASN A 30 3.30 0.79 0.82
C ASN A 30 2.87 0.49 2.26
N VAL A 31 3.74 -0.10 3.08
CA VAL A 31 3.46 -0.38 4.49
C VAL A 31 3.25 0.92 5.28
N LEU A 32 4.06 1.95 5.01
CA LEU A 32 3.92 3.25 5.67
C LEU A 32 2.68 4.01 5.18
N LEU A 33 2.34 3.91 3.89
CA LEU A 33 1.13 4.51 3.32
C LEU A 33 -0.15 3.85 3.87
N ASN A 34 -0.11 2.56 4.20
CA ASN A 34 -1.26 1.86 4.77
C ASN A 34 -1.67 2.40 6.17
N LEU A 35 -0.82 3.18 6.84
CA LEU A 35 -1.20 3.88 8.07
C LEU A 35 -2.40 4.82 7.86
N TYR A 36 -2.60 5.38 6.66
CA TYR A 36 -3.77 6.21 6.33
C TYR A 36 -5.05 5.38 6.15
N ARG A 37 -4.92 4.08 5.85
CA ARG A 37 -6.03 3.14 5.61
C ARG A 37 -6.47 2.39 6.87
N TYR A 38 -5.62 2.36 7.89
CA TYR A 38 -5.94 1.70 9.16
C TYR A 38 -6.83 2.56 10.06
N SER A 39 -7.67 1.88 10.82
CA SER A 39 -8.42 2.40 11.95
C SER A 39 -7.47 3.04 12.98
N PRO A 40 -7.96 4.01 13.78
CA PRO A 40 -7.12 4.69 14.77
C PRO A 40 -6.43 3.73 15.75
N SER A 41 -7.13 2.66 16.18
CA SER A 41 -6.57 1.65 17.09
C SER A 41 -5.45 0.83 16.45
N THR A 42 -5.65 0.39 15.21
CA THR A 42 -4.67 -0.43 14.47
C THR A 42 -3.44 0.39 14.11
N ARG A 43 -3.63 1.63 13.67
CA ARG A 43 -2.57 2.60 13.45
C ARG A 43 -1.75 2.85 14.72
N GLN A 44 -2.41 3.03 15.86
CA GLN A 44 -1.72 3.22 17.13
C GLN A 44 -0.91 1.99 17.54
N ALA A 45 -1.42 0.78 17.30
CA ALA A 45 -0.67 -0.45 17.56
C ALA A 45 0.58 -0.57 16.67
N PHE A 46 0.47 -0.17 15.40
CA PHE A 46 1.59 -0.13 14.46
C PHE A 46 2.65 0.88 14.89
N PHE A 47 2.26 2.11 15.25
CA PHE A 47 3.21 3.10 15.73
C PHE A 47 3.93 2.68 17.02
N LYS A 48 3.22 2.08 17.98
CA LYS A 48 3.86 1.52 19.18
C LYS A 48 4.93 0.48 18.84
N LEU A 49 4.73 -0.27 17.76
CA LEU A 49 5.72 -1.22 17.27
C LEU A 49 6.94 -0.51 16.69
N LEU A 50 6.73 0.50 15.82
CA LEU A 50 7.82 1.32 15.29
C LEU A 50 8.63 2.01 16.40
N GLU A 51 7.96 2.56 17.41
CA GLU A 51 8.60 3.16 18.59
C GLU A 51 9.48 2.16 19.34
N LYS A 52 8.99 0.93 19.53
CA LYS A 52 9.73 -0.14 20.21
C LYS A 52 11.01 -0.56 19.47
N VAL A 53 11.05 -0.40 18.16
CA VAL A 53 12.23 -0.71 17.34
C VAL A 53 12.95 0.55 16.85
N SER A 54 12.62 1.72 17.40
CA SER A 54 13.03 3.02 16.88
C SER A 54 14.55 3.17 16.68
N ASP A 55 15.37 2.69 17.61
CA ASP A 55 16.84 2.74 17.53
C ASP A 55 17.43 1.85 16.42
N ARG A 56 16.61 0.96 15.85
CA ARG A 56 16.98 0.00 14.80
C ARG A 56 16.16 0.20 13.53
N LEU A 57 15.42 1.30 13.43
CA LEU A 57 14.75 1.68 12.19
C LEU A 57 15.76 2.24 11.21
N TRP A 58 15.60 1.85 9.95
CA TRP A 58 16.22 2.52 8.82
C TRP A 58 15.39 2.25 7.57
N ILE A 59 15.13 3.24 6.72
CA ILE A 59 14.48 3.02 5.42
C ILE A 59 15.35 3.51 4.27
N SER A 60 15.16 2.91 3.10
CA SER A 60 15.81 3.36 1.87
C SER A 60 15.31 4.76 1.48
N TYR A 61 16.15 5.53 0.79
CA TYR A 61 15.72 6.81 0.24
C TYR A 61 14.53 6.62 -0.69
N GLN A 62 14.56 5.59 -1.53
CA GLN A 62 13.49 5.33 -2.49
C GLN A 62 12.14 5.06 -1.80
N ALA A 63 12.12 4.30 -0.69
CA ALA A 63 10.88 4.07 0.07
C ALA A 63 10.36 5.38 0.69
N ALA A 64 11.25 6.23 1.24
CA ALA A 64 10.86 7.54 1.75
C ALA A 64 10.32 8.46 0.63
N PHE A 65 10.99 8.48 -0.51
CA PHE A 65 10.59 9.24 -1.70
C PHE A 65 9.21 8.81 -2.19
N GLU A 66 8.97 7.51 -2.32
CA GLU A 66 7.68 6.97 -2.76
C GLU A 66 6.57 7.23 -1.75
N TYR A 67 6.87 7.15 -0.44
CA TYR A 67 5.91 7.55 0.59
C TYR A 67 5.49 9.00 0.39
N HIS A 68 6.43 9.93 0.27
CA HIS A 68 6.12 11.35 0.06
C HIS A 68 5.38 11.61 -1.26
N LYS A 69 5.80 10.97 -2.35
CA LYS A 69 5.20 11.13 -3.68
C LYS A 69 3.74 10.67 -3.71
N ASN A 70 3.41 9.57 -3.03
CA ASN A 70 2.10 8.94 -3.11
C ASN A 70 1.16 9.28 -1.93
N ARG A 71 1.66 9.92 -0.86
CA ARG A 71 0.89 10.21 0.37
C ARG A 71 -0.43 10.92 0.08
N LEU A 72 -0.39 12.03 -0.66
CA LEU A 72 -1.58 12.84 -0.93
C LEU A 72 -2.60 12.06 -1.77
N THR A 73 -2.13 11.23 -2.72
CA THR A 73 -3.00 10.34 -3.49
C THR A 73 -3.72 9.35 -2.59
N VAL A 74 -3.03 8.74 -1.63
CA VAL A 74 -3.65 7.78 -0.69
C VAL A 74 -4.66 8.48 0.22
N ILE A 75 -4.34 9.68 0.73
CA ILE A 75 -5.27 10.49 1.52
C ILE A 75 -6.53 10.82 0.71
N ASN A 76 -6.35 11.31 -0.52
CA ASN A 76 -7.46 11.70 -1.38
C ASN A 76 -8.36 10.52 -1.76
N ALA A 77 -7.79 9.34 -2.04
CA ALA A 77 -8.55 8.14 -2.35
C ALA A 77 -9.52 7.73 -1.21
N GLN A 78 -9.16 7.98 0.06
CA GLN A 78 -10.07 7.73 1.19
C GLN A 78 -11.28 8.67 1.18
N MET A 79 -11.11 9.90 0.69
CA MET A 79 -12.20 10.87 0.55
C MET A 79 -13.06 10.58 -0.69
N GLU A 80 -12.43 10.21 -1.81
CA GLU A 80 -13.14 9.87 -3.07
C GLU A 80 -14.08 8.69 -2.89
N ALA A 81 -13.74 7.72 -2.04
CA ALA A 81 -14.60 6.58 -1.74
C ALA A 81 -16.02 6.99 -1.30
N TYR A 82 -16.18 8.09 -0.54
CA TYR A 82 -17.51 8.58 -0.16
C TYR A 82 -18.32 9.02 -1.39
N GLN A 83 -17.68 9.71 -2.33
CA GLN A 83 -18.34 10.20 -3.55
C GLN A 83 -18.69 9.05 -4.49
N GLU A 84 -17.79 8.07 -4.64
CA GLU A 84 -18.06 6.85 -5.43
C GLU A 84 -19.22 6.03 -4.85
N ILE A 85 -19.27 5.87 -3.52
CA ILE A 85 -20.38 5.21 -2.84
C ILE A 85 -21.68 5.98 -3.07
N ARG A 86 -21.69 7.32 -2.97
CA ARG A 86 -22.88 8.13 -3.27
C ARG A 86 -23.36 7.95 -4.70
N ALA A 87 -22.45 8.05 -5.67
CA ALA A 87 -22.77 7.87 -7.08
C ALA A 87 -23.35 6.47 -7.34
N THR A 88 -22.76 5.44 -6.75
CA THR A 88 -23.23 4.05 -6.84
C THR A 88 -24.62 3.89 -6.22
N LEU A 89 -24.83 4.41 -5.02
CA LEU A 89 -26.12 4.36 -4.33
C LEU A 89 -27.21 5.04 -5.17
N GLN A 90 -26.93 6.23 -5.70
CA GLN A 90 -27.87 6.98 -6.53
C GLN A 90 -28.21 6.23 -7.84
N SER A 91 -27.19 5.67 -8.50
CA SER A 91 -27.37 4.87 -9.71
C SER A 91 -28.25 3.64 -9.45
N LYS A 92 -27.96 2.87 -8.39
CA LYS A 92 -28.75 1.69 -8.03
C LYS A 92 -30.16 2.02 -7.57
N ARG A 93 -30.34 3.13 -6.86
CA ARG A 93 -31.68 3.65 -6.55
C ARG A 93 -32.50 3.88 -7.82
N ASN A 94 -31.94 4.61 -8.79
CA ASN A 94 -32.61 4.91 -10.05
C ASN A 94 -32.95 3.65 -10.84
N GLU A 95 -32.03 2.68 -10.89
CA GLU A 95 -32.24 1.38 -11.54
C GLU A 95 -33.44 0.63 -10.95
N ILE A 96 -33.51 0.55 -9.62
CA ILE A 96 -34.60 -0.13 -8.91
C ILE A 96 -35.92 0.62 -9.09
N GLU A 97 -35.93 1.95 -8.96
CA GLU A 97 -37.11 2.79 -9.16
C GLU A 97 -37.69 2.64 -10.58
N ASN A 98 -36.82 2.64 -11.60
CA ASN A 98 -37.23 2.43 -12.99
C ASN A 98 -37.84 1.05 -13.21
N LYS A 99 -37.25 0.01 -12.59
CA LYS A 99 -37.80 -1.35 -12.67
C LYS A 99 -39.18 -1.44 -12.03
N LEU A 100 -39.36 -0.87 -10.84
CA LEU A 100 -40.66 -0.82 -10.14
C LEU A 100 -41.71 -0.03 -10.94
N ASN A 101 -41.31 1.10 -11.55
CA ASN A 101 -42.19 1.88 -12.41
C ASN A 101 -42.74 1.06 -13.60
N GLY A 102 -41.94 0.13 -14.14
CA GLY A 102 -42.35 -0.78 -15.21
C GLY A 102 -43.45 -1.79 -14.82
N PHE A 103 -43.66 -2.02 -13.52
CA PHE A 103 -44.65 -2.97 -12.99
C PHE A 103 -45.80 -2.31 -12.24
N LYS A 104 -46.04 -1.00 -12.41
CA LYS A 104 -47.15 -0.27 -11.76
C LYS A 104 -48.54 -0.89 -11.99
N LYS A 105 -48.74 -1.59 -13.10
CA LYS A 105 -50.01 -2.26 -13.44
C LYS A 105 -50.10 -3.71 -12.95
N HIS A 106 -49.08 -4.21 -12.24
CA HIS A 106 -49.05 -5.58 -11.77
C HIS A 106 -49.94 -5.73 -10.51
N PRO A 107 -51.01 -6.54 -10.55
CA PRO A 107 -52.09 -6.52 -9.56
C PRO A 107 -51.68 -6.97 -8.14
N TYR A 108 -50.58 -7.71 -8.02
CA TYR A 108 -50.06 -8.20 -6.73
C TYR A 108 -48.77 -7.51 -6.28
N LEU A 109 -48.26 -6.55 -7.06
CA LEU A 109 -47.03 -5.84 -6.71
C LEU A 109 -47.38 -4.47 -6.13
N HIS A 110 -47.17 -4.29 -4.83
CA HIS A 110 -47.30 -3.02 -4.13
C HIS A 110 -46.09 -2.10 -4.43
N ALA A 111 -45.95 -1.68 -5.69
CA ALA A 111 -44.77 -0.98 -6.19
C ALA A 111 -44.47 0.34 -5.43
N ASP A 112 -45.51 1.08 -5.01
CA ASP A 112 -45.35 2.34 -4.28
C ASP A 112 -44.86 2.12 -2.83
N GLU A 113 -45.32 1.05 -2.16
CA GLU A 113 -44.83 0.68 -0.83
C GLU A 113 -43.36 0.26 -0.87
N LEU A 114 -43.00 -0.58 -1.84
CA LEU A 114 -41.62 -0.99 -2.07
C LEU A 114 -40.72 0.22 -2.37
N LYS A 115 -41.20 1.14 -3.22
CA LYS A 115 -40.49 2.38 -3.53
C LYS A 115 -40.24 3.20 -2.25
N THR A 116 -41.25 3.38 -1.41
CA THR A 116 -41.13 4.13 -0.15
C THR A 116 -40.11 3.50 0.80
N GLN A 117 -40.10 2.17 0.92
CA GLN A 117 -39.12 1.46 1.75
C GLN A 117 -37.69 1.67 1.22
N ILE A 118 -37.51 1.59 -0.10
CA ILE A 118 -36.24 1.81 -0.75
C ILE A 118 -35.75 3.25 -0.54
N GLU A 119 -36.61 4.24 -0.78
CA GLU A 119 -36.29 5.66 -0.57
C GLU A 119 -35.85 5.94 0.87
N SER A 120 -36.55 5.37 1.85
CA SER A 120 -36.20 5.50 3.26
C SER A 120 -34.84 4.87 3.58
N ALA A 121 -34.55 3.68 3.05
CA ALA A 121 -33.27 3.00 3.24
C ALA A 121 -32.11 3.81 2.62
N PHE A 122 -32.25 4.29 1.38
CA PHE A 122 -31.24 5.12 0.72
C PHE A 122 -31.02 6.45 1.47
N ALA A 123 -32.08 7.08 1.97
CA ALA A 123 -31.98 8.30 2.76
C ALA A 123 -31.32 8.06 4.13
N ALA A 124 -31.51 6.89 4.75
CA ALA A 124 -30.80 6.52 5.97
C ALA A 124 -29.29 6.34 5.71
N ILE A 125 -28.93 5.56 4.70
CA ILE A 125 -27.52 5.32 4.32
C ILE A 125 -26.82 6.64 3.95
N SER A 126 -27.47 7.51 3.18
CA SER A 126 -26.89 8.80 2.78
C SER A 126 -26.58 9.68 4.00
N ARG A 127 -27.50 9.76 4.97
CA ARG A 127 -27.28 10.51 6.22
C ARG A 127 -26.13 9.92 7.06
N ASP A 128 -26.03 8.60 7.12
CA ASP A 128 -24.92 7.95 7.81
C ASP A 128 -23.59 8.24 7.12
N LEU A 129 -23.56 8.23 5.78
CA LEU A 129 -22.37 8.57 5.01
C LEU A 129 -21.94 10.03 5.21
N ASP A 130 -22.89 10.97 5.20
CA ASP A 130 -22.63 12.39 5.46
C ASP A 130 -22.00 12.59 6.85
N ARG A 131 -22.49 11.87 7.87
CA ARG A 131 -21.91 11.91 9.22
C ARG A 131 -20.49 11.35 9.23
N ILE A 132 -20.28 10.19 8.60
CA ILE A 132 -18.96 9.54 8.59
C ILE A 132 -17.93 10.39 7.84
N GLU A 133 -18.30 10.95 6.68
CA GLU A 133 -17.42 11.85 5.90
C GLU A 133 -17.09 13.12 6.69
N LYS A 134 -18.08 13.70 7.38
CA LYS A 134 -17.86 14.88 8.24
C LYS A 134 -16.90 14.60 9.40
N ASP A 135 -16.99 13.42 10.00
CA ASP A 135 -16.11 13.00 11.10
C ASP A 135 -14.77 12.44 10.59
N HIS A 136 -14.57 12.31 9.28
CA HIS A 136 -13.32 11.84 8.69
C HIS A 136 -12.22 12.89 8.91
N PRO A 137 -11.05 12.50 9.46
CA PRO A 137 -9.97 13.46 9.70
C PRO A 137 -9.41 14.06 8.41
N ASN A 138 -9.33 15.39 8.34
CA ASN A 138 -8.73 16.06 7.19
C ASN A 138 -7.20 16.05 7.29
N TYR A 139 -6.57 14.99 6.77
CA TYR A 139 -5.11 14.86 6.74
C TYR A 139 -4.41 15.81 5.76
N LEU A 140 -5.15 16.54 4.91
CA LEU A 140 -4.56 17.57 4.03
C LEU A 140 -4.30 18.89 4.79
N ASP A 141 -5.07 19.15 5.85
CA ASP A 141 -4.91 20.32 6.72
C ASP A 141 -3.94 20.02 7.87
N THR A 142 -4.19 18.93 8.61
CA THR A 142 -3.32 18.47 9.70
C THR A 142 -2.96 17.01 9.55
N ASP A 143 -1.67 16.69 9.44
CA ASP A 143 -1.19 15.32 9.18
C ASP A 143 -0.36 14.76 10.36
N PRO A 144 -1.01 14.33 11.46
CA PRO A 144 -0.30 13.75 12.61
C PRO A 144 0.36 12.40 12.30
N ILE A 145 0.00 11.75 11.18
CA ILE A 145 0.63 10.50 10.74
C ILE A 145 2.00 10.83 10.16
N LEU A 146 2.07 11.80 9.25
CA LEU A 146 3.31 12.32 8.70
C LEU A 146 4.24 12.81 9.81
N ASP A 147 3.75 13.62 10.74
CA ASP A 147 4.55 14.17 11.84
C ASP A 147 5.24 13.07 12.65
N ARG A 148 4.50 12.00 13.02
CA ARG A 148 5.08 10.85 13.74
C ARG A 148 6.07 10.08 12.90
N ILE A 149 5.80 9.85 11.62
CA ILE A 149 6.73 9.15 10.72
C ILE A 149 8.03 9.94 10.56
N THR A 150 7.93 11.26 10.32
CA THR A 150 9.08 12.15 10.23
C THR A 150 9.92 12.13 11.50
N LEU A 151 9.28 12.19 12.67
CA LEU A 151 9.99 12.10 13.95
C LEU A 151 10.68 10.74 14.14
N LEU A 152 9.97 9.64 13.88
CA LEU A 152 10.51 8.28 14.05
C LEU A 152 11.70 7.98 13.13
N LEU A 153 11.68 8.54 11.92
CA LEU A 153 12.68 8.32 10.88
C LEU A 153 13.74 9.43 10.79
N GLN A 154 13.74 10.40 11.71
CA GLN A 154 14.74 11.46 11.74
C GLN A 154 16.15 10.87 11.82
N GLY A 155 16.98 11.15 10.80
CA GLY A 155 18.34 10.61 10.67
C GLY A 155 18.42 9.11 10.35
N LYS A 156 17.31 8.49 9.92
CA LYS A 156 17.21 7.05 9.64
C LYS A 156 16.75 6.74 8.21
N VAL A 157 16.84 7.73 7.32
CA VAL A 157 16.64 7.54 5.88
C VAL A 157 18.02 7.45 5.25
N GLY A 158 18.23 6.45 4.40
CA GLY A 158 19.46 6.34 3.62
C GLY A 158 19.65 7.49 2.64
N ASP A 159 20.88 7.67 2.17
CA ASP A 159 21.16 8.61 1.09
C ASP A 159 20.58 8.11 -0.25
N ASP A 160 20.24 9.04 -1.13
CA ASP A 160 19.89 8.69 -2.50
C ASP A 160 21.11 8.21 -3.28
N PHE A 161 20.87 7.45 -4.34
CA PHE A 161 21.91 7.12 -5.30
C PHE A 161 22.31 8.35 -6.11
N ALA A 162 23.61 8.47 -6.39
CA ALA A 162 24.09 9.49 -7.30
C ALA A 162 23.48 9.29 -8.69
N PRO A 163 23.35 10.34 -9.54
CA PRO A 163 22.75 10.21 -10.86
C PRO A 163 23.36 9.10 -11.74
N THR A 164 24.67 8.89 -11.63
CA THR A 164 25.38 7.81 -12.34
C THR A 164 25.01 6.42 -11.83
N GLU A 165 24.76 6.28 -10.53
CA GLU A 165 24.32 5.03 -9.91
C GLU A 165 22.87 4.72 -10.25
N LEU A 166 22.00 5.75 -10.29
CA LEU A 166 20.61 5.62 -10.76
C LEU A 166 20.57 5.17 -12.22
N GLU A 167 21.35 5.79 -13.11
CA GLU A 167 21.42 5.39 -14.52
C GLU A 167 21.90 3.95 -14.68
N ALA A 168 22.89 3.53 -13.87
CA ALA A 168 23.32 2.14 -13.85
C ALA A 168 22.22 1.19 -13.34
N ALA A 169 21.47 1.61 -12.31
CA ALA A 169 20.33 0.86 -11.79
C ALA A 169 19.21 0.73 -12.83
N PHE A 170 18.94 1.75 -13.63
CA PHE A 170 17.93 1.70 -14.71
C PHE A 170 18.33 0.74 -15.82
N LYS A 171 19.61 0.75 -16.24
CA LYS A 171 20.12 -0.19 -17.25
C LYS A 171 20.04 -1.63 -16.76
N GLU A 172 20.43 -1.88 -15.52
CA GLU A 172 20.29 -3.20 -14.90
C GLU A 172 18.81 -3.58 -14.73
N GLY A 173 17.96 -2.65 -14.33
CA GLY A 173 16.52 -2.86 -14.18
C GLY A 173 15.85 -3.28 -15.48
N LYS A 174 16.19 -2.62 -16.59
CA LYS A 174 15.72 -3.03 -17.92
C LYS A 174 16.07 -4.49 -18.21
N ARG A 175 17.35 -4.86 -18.05
CA ARG A 175 17.84 -6.22 -18.28
C ARG A 175 17.16 -7.24 -17.34
N ARG A 176 17.05 -6.92 -16.05
CA ARG A 176 16.38 -7.77 -15.05
C ARG A 176 14.92 -8.00 -15.38
N TYR A 177 14.20 -6.96 -15.80
CA TYR A 177 12.76 -7.07 -16.05
C TYR A 177 12.50 -7.91 -17.31
N GLU A 178 13.30 -7.72 -18.37
CA GLU A 178 13.28 -8.55 -19.58
C GLU A 178 13.55 -10.04 -19.25
N GLU A 179 14.50 -10.30 -18.34
CA GLU A 179 14.85 -11.66 -17.89
C GLU A 179 13.99 -12.19 -16.72
N LYS A 180 13.01 -11.42 -16.24
CA LYS A 180 12.17 -11.73 -15.07
C LYS A 180 12.96 -12.04 -13.79
N VAL A 181 14.04 -11.31 -13.57
CA VAL A 181 14.85 -11.35 -12.36
C VAL A 181 14.26 -10.39 -11.32
N PRO A 182 13.93 -10.85 -10.11
CA PRO A 182 13.30 -10.02 -9.09
C PRO A 182 14.24 -8.98 -8.45
N PRO A 183 13.71 -7.98 -7.73
CA PRO A 183 12.29 -7.63 -7.62
C PRO A 183 11.86 -6.56 -8.63
N GLY A 184 10.55 -6.39 -8.80
CA GLY A 184 9.89 -5.32 -9.55
C GLY A 184 9.55 -5.63 -11.01
N TYR A 185 9.94 -6.78 -11.57
CA TYR A 185 9.69 -7.06 -13.00
C TYR A 185 8.18 -7.11 -13.34
N MET A 186 7.34 -7.34 -12.35
CA MET A 186 5.89 -7.35 -12.52
C MET A 186 5.32 -5.95 -12.76
N ASP A 187 6.02 -4.89 -12.35
CA ASP A 187 5.58 -3.49 -12.53
C ASP A 187 5.67 -3.00 -13.98
N GLN A 188 6.38 -3.74 -14.85
CA GLN A 188 6.60 -3.32 -16.23
C GLN A 188 5.29 -3.12 -16.99
N LYS A 189 4.24 -3.87 -16.66
CA LYS A 189 2.93 -3.72 -17.31
C LYS A 189 2.25 -2.40 -16.94
N ASP A 190 2.34 -2.01 -15.67
CA ASP A 190 1.55 -0.92 -15.08
C ASP A 190 2.27 0.42 -15.10
N LYS A 191 3.62 0.39 -15.13
CA LYS A 191 4.47 1.57 -14.99
C LYS A 191 5.29 1.89 -16.24
N LYS A 192 5.07 1.22 -17.39
CA LYS A 192 5.85 1.43 -18.62
C LYS A 192 5.87 2.88 -19.13
N ASP A 193 4.80 3.64 -18.87
CA ASP A 193 4.63 5.01 -19.33
C ASP A 193 5.05 6.04 -18.27
N ARG A 194 5.57 5.57 -17.12
CA ARG A 194 6.09 6.42 -16.04
C ARG A 194 7.59 6.66 -16.20
N ASP A 195 8.12 7.57 -15.41
CA ASP A 195 9.56 7.82 -15.34
C ASP A 195 10.34 6.58 -14.86
N ASN A 196 11.60 6.46 -15.29
CA ASN A 196 12.45 5.30 -14.96
C ASN A 196 12.56 5.03 -13.45
N ARG A 197 12.56 6.08 -12.62
CA ARG A 197 12.69 5.92 -11.16
C ARG A 197 11.43 5.28 -10.58
N SER A 198 10.24 5.62 -11.09
CA SER A 198 8.99 4.97 -10.72
C SER A 198 8.91 3.53 -11.26
N LEU A 199 9.38 3.29 -12.48
CA LEU A 199 9.36 1.97 -13.12
C LEU A 199 10.28 0.98 -12.39
N TYR A 200 11.47 1.42 -11.97
CA TYR A 200 12.47 0.59 -11.30
C TYR A 200 12.52 0.78 -9.78
N GLY A 201 11.45 1.31 -9.17
CA GLY A 201 11.38 1.66 -7.74
C GLY A 201 11.77 0.50 -6.82
N ASP A 202 11.12 -0.65 -6.98
CA ASP A 202 11.40 -1.88 -6.22
C ASP A 202 12.88 -2.30 -6.29
N LEU A 203 13.48 -2.23 -7.47
CA LEU A 203 14.88 -2.56 -7.65
C LEU A 203 15.78 -1.55 -6.91
N ILE A 204 15.46 -0.26 -6.96
CA ILE A 204 16.23 0.78 -6.27
C ILE A 204 16.13 0.58 -4.76
N VAL A 205 14.93 0.33 -4.22
CA VAL A 205 14.72 -0.03 -2.80
C VAL A 205 15.60 -1.21 -2.43
N TRP A 206 15.52 -2.30 -3.20
CA TRP A 206 16.28 -3.52 -2.95
C TRP A 206 17.79 -3.26 -2.94
N LYS A 207 18.31 -2.52 -3.93
CA LYS A 207 19.73 -2.16 -4.00
C LYS A 207 20.17 -1.32 -2.81
N GLN A 208 19.41 -0.29 -2.43
CA GLN A 208 19.74 0.55 -1.28
C GLN A 208 19.78 -0.24 0.03
N VAL A 209 18.82 -1.15 0.21
CA VAL A 209 18.77 -2.04 1.38
C VAL A 209 19.99 -2.98 1.43
N VAL A 210 20.42 -3.52 0.28
CA VAL A 210 21.64 -4.32 0.17
C VAL A 210 22.89 -3.50 0.51
N GLU A 211 23.06 -2.30 -0.06
CA GLU A 211 24.22 -1.44 0.21
C GLU A 211 24.30 -1.03 1.69
N TYR A 212 23.19 -0.63 2.29
CA TYR A 212 23.14 -0.32 3.72
C TYR A 212 23.57 -1.52 4.58
N THR A 213 23.15 -2.73 4.20
CA THR A 213 23.49 -3.95 4.95
C THR A 213 24.97 -4.32 4.82
N LYS A 214 25.59 -4.08 3.66
CA LYS A 214 27.05 -4.27 3.48
C LYS A 214 27.86 -3.40 4.45
N VAL A 215 27.42 -2.15 4.65
CA VAL A 215 28.08 -1.20 5.54
C VAL A 215 27.80 -1.53 7.00
N SER A 216 26.54 -1.69 7.38
CA SER A 216 26.14 -1.92 8.78
C SER A 216 26.53 -3.30 9.31
N LYS A 217 26.64 -4.31 8.43
CA LYS A 217 26.90 -5.72 8.75
C LYS A 217 25.93 -6.30 9.79
N LYS A 218 24.74 -5.72 9.90
CA LYS A 218 23.66 -6.20 10.78
C LYS A 218 22.67 -7.02 9.94
N PRO A 219 22.01 -8.03 10.52
CA PRO A 219 20.87 -8.66 9.85
C PRO A 219 19.77 -7.65 9.55
N LEU A 220 18.96 -7.91 8.53
CA LEU A 220 17.89 -7.01 8.13
C LEU A 220 16.53 -7.72 8.17
N ILE A 221 15.53 -7.04 8.70
CA ILE A 221 14.13 -7.38 8.59
C ILE A 221 13.49 -6.34 7.66
N PHE A 222 13.11 -6.76 6.46
CA PHE A 222 12.42 -5.92 5.49
C PHE A 222 10.91 -6.21 5.55
N VAL A 223 10.10 -5.17 5.62
CA VAL A 223 8.64 -5.28 5.67
C VAL A 223 8.06 -4.62 4.43
N THR A 224 7.37 -5.41 3.62
CA THR A 224 6.67 -4.96 2.41
C THR A 224 5.33 -5.67 2.31
N ASP A 225 4.32 -4.92 1.90
CA ASP A 225 2.98 -5.44 1.61
C ASP A 225 2.79 -5.74 0.12
N ASP A 226 3.85 -5.72 -0.69
CA ASP A 226 3.78 -6.19 -2.07
C ASP A 226 3.48 -7.71 -2.08
N LEU A 227 2.58 -8.14 -2.97
CA LEU A 227 2.08 -9.53 -3.05
C LEU A 227 2.44 -10.22 -4.35
N LYS A 228 3.18 -9.55 -5.23
CA LYS A 228 3.51 -10.04 -6.56
C LYS A 228 4.52 -11.19 -6.49
N GLU A 229 4.53 -11.98 -7.56
CA GLU A 229 5.34 -13.19 -7.66
C GLU A 229 6.86 -12.93 -7.73
N ASP A 230 7.27 -11.71 -8.03
CA ASP A 230 8.65 -11.25 -8.00
C ASP A 230 9.17 -10.97 -6.59
N TRP A 231 8.29 -10.79 -5.60
CA TRP A 231 8.67 -10.76 -4.18
C TRP A 231 8.49 -12.12 -3.49
N TRP A 232 7.48 -12.90 -3.88
CA TRP A 232 7.07 -14.11 -3.18
C TRP A 232 7.10 -15.37 -4.03
N TYR A 233 7.66 -16.44 -3.47
CA TYR A 233 7.52 -17.78 -4.03
C TYR A 233 6.15 -18.36 -3.67
N LYS A 234 5.24 -18.38 -4.65
CA LYS A 234 3.89 -18.96 -4.53
C LYS A 234 3.86 -20.37 -5.13
N PHE A 235 3.23 -21.32 -4.43
CA PHE A 235 3.00 -22.69 -4.93
C PHE A 235 1.58 -23.13 -4.63
N LYS A 236 0.83 -23.52 -5.68
CA LYS A 236 -0.59 -23.94 -5.60
C LYS A 236 -1.46 -22.96 -4.79
N GLY A 237 -1.33 -21.66 -5.07
CA GLY A 237 -2.09 -20.60 -4.40
C GLY A 237 -1.66 -20.29 -2.97
N ARG A 238 -0.52 -20.81 -2.51
CA ARG A 238 0.03 -20.53 -1.17
C ARG A 238 1.37 -19.82 -1.27
N THR A 239 1.55 -18.74 -0.52
CA THR A 239 2.86 -18.12 -0.32
C THR A 239 3.72 -19.01 0.57
N ILE A 240 4.85 -19.47 0.05
CA ILE A 240 5.75 -20.40 0.73
C ILE A 240 6.88 -19.64 1.45
N SER A 241 7.49 -18.69 0.75
CA SER A 241 8.61 -17.88 1.23
C SER A 241 8.78 -16.63 0.36
N PRO A 242 9.62 -15.67 0.76
CA PRO A 242 10.18 -14.72 -0.20
C PRO A 242 10.89 -15.45 -1.34
N ARG A 243 11.10 -14.78 -2.48
CA ARG A 243 11.80 -15.36 -3.63
C ARG A 243 13.21 -15.84 -3.22
N PRO A 244 13.55 -17.13 -3.43
CA PRO A 244 14.88 -17.65 -3.12
C PRO A 244 16.02 -16.88 -3.79
N GLU A 245 15.77 -16.33 -4.99
CA GLU A 245 16.71 -15.48 -5.73
C GLU A 245 17.09 -14.23 -4.95
N LEU A 246 16.11 -13.57 -4.32
CA LEU A 246 16.34 -12.41 -3.47
C LEU A 246 17.15 -12.79 -2.22
N LEU A 247 16.75 -13.88 -1.54
CA LEU A 247 17.45 -14.34 -0.34
C LEU A 247 18.91 -14.72 -0.63
N LYS A 248 19.15 -15.37 -1.79
CA LYS A 248 20.48 -15.77 -2.26
C LYS A 248 21.32 -14.56 -2.66
N GLU A 249 20.77 -13.65 -3.47
CA GLU A 249 21.44 -12.41 -3.87
C GLU A 249 21.87 -11.62 -2.63
N PHE A 250 20.93 -11.39 -1.70
CA PHE A 250 21.20 -10.65 -0.48
C PHE A 250 22.33 -11.29 0.33
N SER A 251 22.25 -12.61 0.54
CA SER A 251 23.28 -13.33 1.30
C SER A 251 24.65 -13.31 0.61
N ASN A 252 24.69 -13.39 -0.72
CA ASN A 252 25.95 -13.37 -1.47
C ASN A 252 26.60 -11.98 -1.44
N LEU A 253 25.81 -10.92 -1.55
CA LEU A 253 26.31 -9.55 -1.61
C LEU A 253 26.68 -8.97 -0.24
N THR A 254 25.96 -9.37 0.82
CA THR A 254 26.10 -8.76 2.16
C THR A 254 26.80 -9.68 3.17
N GLY A 255 26.81 -11.00 2.92
CA GLY A 255 27.18 -12.00 3.93
C GLY A 255 26.17 -12.15 5.08
N GLN A 256 25.06 -11.41 5.05
CA GLN A 256 24.00 -11.41 6.06
C GLN A 256 22.74 -12.11 5.54
N ARG A 257 21.83 -12.44 6.44
CA ARG A 257 20.50 -12.91 6.08
C ARG A 257 19.51 -11.75 6.15
N VAL A 258 18.56 -11.77 5.22
CA VAL A 258 17.37 -10.93 5.26
C VAL A 258 16.16 -11.77 5.63
N GLN A 259 15.27 -11.21 6.44
CA GLN A 259 13.93 -11.73 6.66
C GLN A 259 12.95 -10.75 6.04
N ILE A 260 12.08 -11.23 5.15
CA ILE A 260 11.07 -10.41 4.49
C ILE A 260 9.70 -10.82 5.02
N TYR A 261 8.92 -9.85 5.48
CA TYR A 261 7.60 -10.07 6.06
C TYR A 261 6.57 -9.12 5.47
N GLN A 262 5.34 -9.60 5.38
CA GLN A 262 4.16 -8.74 5.23
C GLN A 262 3.83 -8.09 6.57
N ALA A 263 3.12 -6.95 6.56
CA ALA A 263 2.85 -6.17 7.76
C ALA A 263 2.08 -6.95 8.84
N ASP A 264 1.05 -7.72 8.46
CA ASP A 264 0.27 -8.56 9.38
C ASP A 264 1.16 -9.60 10.08
N ARG A 265 1.99 -10.31 9.29
CA ARG A 265 2.91 -11.32 9.81
C ARG A 265 4.00 -10.70 10.66
N PHE A 266 4.45 -9.50 10.31
CA PHE A 266 5.40 -8.73 11.10
C PHE A 266 4.84 -8.44 12.51
N LEU A 267 3.58 -8.01 12.62
CA LEU A 267 2.95 -7.75 13.93
C LEU A 267 2.76 -9.04 14.75
N GLU A 268 2.36 -10.14 14.12
CA GLU A 268 2.28 -11.45 14.79
C GLU A 268 3.63 -11.90 15.38
N LEU A 269 4.71 -11.71 14.61
CA LEU A 269 6.06 -12.05 15.05
C LEU A 269 6.60 -11.05 16.07
N ALA A 270 6.21 -9.79 16.00
CA ALA A 270 6.56 -8.78 16.99
C ALA A 270 5.92 -9.10 18.36
N ASN A 271 4.68 -9.62 18.38
CA ASN A 271 4.07 -10.08 19.64
C ASN A 271 4.94 -11.15 20.32
N LYS A 272 5.52 -12.07 19.54
CA LYS A 272 6.36 -13.17 20.06
C LYS A 272 7.78 -12.73 20.41
N ASN A 273 8.41 -11.91 19.56
CA ASN A 273 9.84 -11.61 19.66
C ASN A 273 10.14 -10.29 20.38
N LEU A 274 9.19 -9.36 20.44
CA LEU A 274 9.35 -8.04 21.03
C LEU A 274 8.37 -7.78 22.19
N GLN A 275 7.65 -8.82 22.64
CA GLN A 275 6.60 -8.70 23.68
C GLN A 275 5.62 -7.58 23.35
N GLN A 276 5.24 -7.47 22.08
CA GLN A 276 4.18 -6.57 21.66
C GLN A 276 2.82 -7.18 22.01
N ASN A 277 1.84 -6.31 22.29
CA ASN A 277 0.49 -6.72 22.65
C ASN A 277 -0.52 -6.20 21.62
N THR A 278 -0.29 -6.51 20.34
CA THR A 278 -1.24 -6.20 19.27
C THR A 278 -2.38 -7.23 19.30
N SER A 279 -3.63 -6.75 19.26
CA SER A 279 -4.81 -7.62 19.21
C SER A 279 -4.93 -8.36 17.88
N GLN A 280 -5.61 -9.51 17.88
CA GLN A 280 -5.89 -10.26 16.65
C GLN A 280 -6.73 -9.43 15.66
N VAL A 281 -7.68 -8.63 16.17
CA VAL A 281 -8.51 -7.74 15.36
C VAL A 281 -7.67 -6.76 14.55
N ALA A 282 -6.65 -6.14 15.14
CA ALA A 282 -5.77 -5.22 14.42
C ALA A 282 -4.89 -5.93 13.37
N ILE A 283 -4.45 -7.16 13.67
CA ILE A 283 -3.68 -7.98 12.73
C ILE A 283 -4.54 -8.38 11.53
N ASP A 284 -5.79 -8.79 11.78
CA ASP A 284 -6.72 -9.16 10.72
C ASP A 284 -7.14 -7.96 9.87
N GLU A 285 -7.29 -6.77 10.47
CA GLU A 285 -7.51 -5.53 9.73
C GLU A 285 -6.36 -5.22 8.76
N ILE A 286 -5.11 -5.28 9.22
CA ILE A 286 -3.93 -5.07 8.37
C ILE A 286 -3.90 -6.07 7.21
N ARG A 287 -4.21 -7.34 7.50
CA ARG A 287 -4.30 -8.39 6.49
C ARG A 287 -5.37 -8.07 5.45
N ASN A 288 -6.55 -7.61 5.88
CA ASN A 288 -7.66 -7.30 4.99
C ASN A 288 -7.37 -6.09 4.10
N VAL A 289 -6.79 -5.02 4.66
CA VAL A 289 -6.36 -3.85 3.87
C VAL A 289 -5.38 -4.27 2.78
N ARG A 290 -4.40 -5.09 3.13
CA ARG A 290 -3.42 -5.61 2.18
C ARG A 290 -4.04 -6.50 1.09
N LEU A 291 -4.99 -7.37 1.45
CA LEU A 291 -5.69 -8.21 0.48
C LEU A 291 -6.58 -7.40 -0.46
N ALA A 292 -7.21 -6.33 0.03
CA ALA A 292 -7.97 -5.41 -0.81
C ALA A 292 -7.08 -4.73 -1.86
N ASP A 293 -5.85 -4.34 -1.50
CA ASP A 293 -4.87 -3.83 -2.47
C ASP A 293 -4.49 -4.90 -3.53
N GLU A 294 -4.46 -6.21 -3.18
CA GLU A 294 -4.26 -7.31 -4.16
C GLU A 294 -5.42 -7.41 -5.15
N ASP A 295 -6.65 -7.30 -4.63
CA ASP A 295 -7.86 -7.41 -5.43
C ASP A 295 -7.97 -6.23 -6.41
N ASP A 296 -7.66 -5.00 -5.98
CA ASP A 296 -7.60 -3.82 -6.86
C ASP A 296 -6.57 -3.98 -8.00
N LEU A 297 -5.39 -4.55 -7.69
CA LEU A 297 -4.39 -4.87 -8.70
C LEU A 297 -4.88 -5.97 -9.67
N SER A 298 -5.64 -6.95 -9.18
CA SER A 298 -6.17 -8.05 -10.01
C SER A 298 -7.37 -7.65 -10.87
N LEU A 299 -8.20 -6.71 -10.41
CA LEU A 299 -9.34 -6.17 -11.15
C LEU A 299 -8.90 -5.28 -12.31
N GLY A 300 -7.70 -4.69 -12.24
CA GLY A 300 -7.04 -4.06 -13.39
C GLY A 300 -6.69 -5.05 -14.52
N GLU A 301 -6.53 -6.35 -14.23
CA GLU A 301 -6.30 -7.40 -15.22
C GLU A 301 -7.60 -7.96 -15.84
N TYR A 302 -8.76 -7.77 -15.21
CA TYR A 302 -10.07 -8.09 -15.79
C TYR A 302 -10.66 -6.83 -16.43
N SER A 303 -10.48 -6.69 -17.75
CA SER A 303 -11.20 -5.67 -18.51
C SER A 303 -12.69 -5.76 -18.21
N ALA A 304 -13.26 -4.71 -17.60
CA ALA A 304 -14.69 -4.59 -17.40
C ALA A 304 -15.43 -4.90 -18.72
N PRO A 305 -16.61 -5.55 -18.66
CA PRO A 305 -17.41 -5.81 -19.84
C PRO A 305 -17.71 -4.51 -20.62
N PRO A 306 -17.94 -4.58 -21.94
CA PRO A 306 -17.80 -3.44 -22.85
C PRO A 306 -18.69 -2.21 -22.56
N ASP A 307 -19.69 -2.33 -21.69
CA ASP A 307 -20.74 -1.34 -21.52
C ASP A 307 -20.52 -0.32 -20.38
N SER A 308 -19.36 -0.30 -19.72
CA SER A 308 -19.04 0.72 -18.70
C SER A 308 -17.99 1.77 -19.13
N LYS A 309 -17.40 1.66 -20.33
CA LYS A 309 -16.27 2.51 -20.76
C LYS A 309 -16.63 3.87 -21.37
N SER A 310 -17.90 4.27 -21.51
CA SER A 310 -18.23 5.42 -22.37
C SER A 310 -18.40 6.79 -21.71
N ILE A 311 -18.15 6.99 -20.40
CA ILE A 311 -18.42 8.31 -19.77
C ILE A 311 -17.21 8.95 -19.06
N VAL A 312 -16.13 8.22 -18.74
CA VAL A 312 -15.09 8.76 -17.84
C VAL A 312 -13.75 9.10 -18.53
N SER A 313 -13.52 8.73 -19.81
CA SER A 313 -12.16 8.84 -20.38
C SER A 313 -11.71 10.23 -20.84
N ASP A 314 -12.57 11.24 -20.90
CA ASP A 314 -12.20 12.54 -21.52
C ASP A 314 -11.89 13.66 -20.52
N ALA A 315 -12.02 13.44 -19.20
CA ALA A 315 -11.91 14.51 -18.21
C ALA A 315 -10.64 14.51 -17.33
N LEU A 316 -9.79 13.48 -17.37
CA LEU A 316 -8.62 13.40 -16.47
C LEU A 316 -7.34 13.14 -17.27
N LYS A 317 -6.72 14.21 -17.75
CA LYS A 317 -5.28 14.19 -18.00
C LYS A 317 -4.58 14.26 -16.64
N PRO A 318 -3.52 13.47 -16.39
CA PRO A 318 -2.76 13.56 -15.15
C PRO A 318 -2.16 14.98 -15.03
N MET A 319 -2.55 15.70 -13.97
CA MET A 319 -1.99 17.00 -13.63
C MET A 319 -0.66 16.83 -12.91
N SER A 320 0.32 17.69 -13.21
CA SER A 320 1.59 17.71 -12.49
C SER A 320 1.40 18.19 -11.05
N PHE A 321 2.36 17.88 -10.17
CA PHE A 321 2.35 18.31 -8.77
C PHE A 321 2.17 19.84 -8.64
N ASP A 322 2.84 20.61 -9.49
CA ASP A 322 2.71 22.08 -9.50
C ASP A 322 1.30 22.53 -9.87
N GLN A 323 0.63 21.82 -10.79
CA GLN A 323 -0.76 22.12 -11.18
C GLN A 323 -1.75 21.84 -10.05
N ILE A 324 -1.56 20.76 -9.30
CA ILE A 324 -2.41 20.41 -8.15
C ILE A 324 -2.24 21.44 -7.02
N VAL A 325 -1.00 21.86 -6.75
CA VAL A 325 -0.71 22.88 -5.72
C VAL A 325 -1.31 24.24 -6.11
N ASP A 326 -1.18 24.65 -7.38
CA ASP A 326 -1.74 25.91 -7.87
C ASP A 326 -3.28 25.93 -7.84
N GLU A 327 -3.92 24.82 -8.21
CA GLU A 327 -5.38 24.71 -8.19
C GLU A 327 -5.91 24.75 -6.74
N TYR A 328 -5.22 24.08 -5.81
CA TYR A 328 -5.55 24.11 -4.38
C TYR A 328 -5.40 25.52 -3.77
N ILE A 329 -4.30 26.23 -4.06
CA ILE A 329 -4.07 27.61 -3.59
C ILE A 329 -5.13 28.56 -4.18
N SER A 330 -5.55 28.35 -5.42
CA SER A 330 -6.60 29.14 -6.05
C SER A 330 -7.98 28.90 -5.42
N ALA A 331 -8.27 27.66 -5.01
CA ALA A 331 -9.51 27.26 -4.37
C ALA A 331 -9.60 27.68 -2.90
N SER A 332 -8.47 27.85 -2.21
CA SER A 332 -8.45 28.40 -0.85
C SER A 332 -8.65 29.92 -0.86
N LYS A 333 -8.01 30.65 -1.79
CA LYS A 333 -8.18 32.11 -1.94
C LYS A 333 -9.60 32.53 -2.31
N LYS A 334 -10.34 31.68 -3.02
CA LYS A 334 -11.77 31.92 -3.29
C LYS A 334 -12.66 31.74 -2.07
N ARG A 335 -12.28 30.86 -1.14
CA ARG A 335 -13.03 30.62 0.11
C ARG A 335 -12.79 31.70 1.16
N ASP A 336 -11.64 32.37 1.13
CA ASP A 336 -11.34 33.49 2.04
C ASP A 336 -11.88 34.85 1.55
N ALA A 337 -12.48 34.89 0.35
CA ALA A 337 -13.02 36.09 -0.29
C ALA A 337 -14.57 36.15 -0.32
N GLU A 338 -15.23 35.12 0.22
CA GLU A 338 -16.67 35.06 0.52
C GLU A 338 -16.88 35.13 2.05
#